data_AF-A0A258J0L9-F1
#
_entry.id   AF-A0A258J0L9-F1
#
_cell.length_a   1.000
_cell.length_b   1.000
_cell.length_c   1.000
_cell.angle_alpha   90.00
_cell.angle_beta   90.00
_cell.angle_gamma   90.00
#
_symmetry.space_group_name_H-M   'P 1'
#
loop_
_entity.id
_entity.type
_entity.pdbx_description
1 polymer ?
#
loop_
_entity_poly.entity_id
_entity_poly.type
_entity_poly.pdbx_seq_one_letter_code
_entity_poly.pdbx_strand_id
1 'polypeptide(L)' 'MTISQSLGQHIPYLRRYARALAGSQASGDAYVAATLEALVEDPSVLDDGASTRIALYRLFT' A
#
# COMPACT_ATOMS: atom_id res chain seq x y z
N MET A 1 -8.53 -6.49 -15.46
CA MET A 1 -8.12 -6.79 -14.06
C MET A 1 -8.85 -5.84 -13.15
N THR A 2 -9.27 -6.29 -11.96
CA THR A 2 -9.85 -5.39 -10.95
C THR A 2 -8.75 -4.69 -10.16
N ILE A 3 -9.05 -3.53 -9.57
CA ILE A 3 -8.13 -2.77 -8.71
C ILE A 3 -7.59 -3.66 -7.58
N SER A 4 -8.46 -4.47 -6.95
CA SER A 4 -8.08 -5.40 -5.87
C SER A 4 -7.07 -6.47 -6.32
N GLN A 5 -7.17 -6.98 -7.56
CA GLN A 5 -6.19 -7.93 -8.10
C GLN A 5 -4.82 -7.26 -8.32
N SER A 6 -4.82 -6.01 -8.80
CA SER A 6 -3.60 -5.22 -9.00
C SER A 6 -2.95 -4.78 -7.68
N LEU A 7 -3.74 -4.56 -6.63
CA LEU A 7 -3.24 -4.30 -5.28
C LEU A 7 -2.58 -5.55 -4.68
N GLY A 8 -3.25 -6.70 -4.77
CA GLY A 8 -2.80 -7.96 -4.16
C GLY A 8 -1.38 -8.37 -4.57
N GLN A 9 -0.99 -8.16 -5.83
CA GLN A 9 0.37 -8.42 -6.33
C GLN A 9 1.45 -7.52 -5.69
N HIS A 10 1.09 -6.37 -5.11
CA HIS A 10 2.04 -5.41 -4.55
C HIS A 10 2.13 -5.43 -3.02
N ILE A 11 1.08 -5.91 -2.33
CA ILE A 11 1.03 -5.96 -0.85
C ILE A 11 2.23 -6.69 -0.23
N PRO A 12 2.71 -7.86 -0.73
CA PRO A 12 3.87 -8.53 -0.12
C PRO A 12 5.15 -7.67 -0.13
N TYR A 13 5.36 -6.88 -1.19
CA TYR A 13 6.51 -5.99 -1.29
C TYR A 13 6.36 -4.76 -0.39
N LEU A 14 5.15 -4.22 -0.27
CA LEU A 14 4.84 -3.12 0.63
C LEU A 14 5.07 -3.53 2.09
N ARG A 15 4.63 -4.72 2.51
CA ARG A 15 4.91 -5.26 3.87
C ARG A 15 6.40 -5.41 4.12
N ARG A 16 7.18 -5.91 3.15
CA ARG A 16 8.64 -6.00 3.29
C ARG A 16 9.28 -4.62 3.49
N TYR A 17 8.85 -3.63 2.71
CA TYR A 17 9.33 -2.26 2.82
C TYR A 17 8.95 -1.63 4.18
N ALA A 18 7.70 -1.76 4.59
CA ALA A 18 7.20 -1.26 5.86
C ALA A 18 7.96 -1.85 7.06
N ARG A 19 8.29 -3.15 7.02
CA ARG A 19 9.07 -3.81 8.09
C ARG A 19 10.52 -3.33 8.13
N ALA A 20 11.14 -3.09 6.98
CA ALA A 20 12.48 -2.54 6.90
C ALA A 20 12.55 -1.12 7.49
N LEU A 21 11.50 -0.32 7.30
CA LEU A 21 11.40 1.03 7.87
C LEU A 21 11.03 1.03 9.37
N ALA A 22 10.04 0.23 9.77
CA ALA A 22 9.49 0.24 11.11
C ALA A 22 10.26 -0.66 12.11
N GLY A 23 11.25 -1.42 11.65
CA GLY A 23 12.11 -2.26 12.49
C GLY A 23 11.44 -3.49 13.11
N SER A 24 10.15 -3.73 12.85
CA SER A 24 9.42 -4.89 13.36
C SER A 24 8.29 -5.30 12.43
N GLN A 25 7.90 -6.58 12.52
CA GLN A 25 6.75 -7.11 11.77
C GLN A 25 5.45 -6.42 12.16
N ALA A 26 5.18 -6.30 13.46
CA ALA A 26 3.93 -5.73 13.97
C ALA A 26 3.74 -4.28 13.53
N SER A 27 4.77 -3.44 13.72
CA SER A 27 4.68 -2.02 13.34
C SER A 27 4.57 -1.84 11.83
N GLY A 28 5.35 -2.60 11.05
CA GLY A 28 5.28 -2.54 9.59
C GLY A 28 3.91 -2.98 9.05
N ASP A 29 3.37 -4.07 9.57
CA ASP A 29 2.04 -4.55 9.16
C ASP A 29 0.93 -3.57 9.58
N ALA A 30 1.07 -2.86 10.71
CA ALA A 30 0.12 -1.82 11.14
C ALA A 30 0.09 -0.61 10.19
N TYR A 31 1.25 -0.12 9.73
CA TYR A 31 1.29 0.96 8.73
C TYR A 31 0.66 0.55 7.40
N VAL A 32 0.89 -0.70 6.98
CA VAL A 32 0.26 -1.22 5.75
C VAL A 32 -1.25 -1.29 5.90
N ALA A 33 -1.77 -1.74 7.05
CA ALA A 33 -3.20 -1.76 7.31
C ALA A 33 -3.80 -0.35 7.23
N ALA A 34 -3.21 0.63 7.91
CA ALA A 34 -3.67 2.02 7.87
C ALA A 34 -3.65 2.62 6.45
N THR A 35 -2.63 2.29 5.65
CA THR A 35 -2.54 2.70 4.24
C THR A 35 -3.69 2.13 3.41
N LEU A 36 -4.04 0.86 3.63
CA LEU A 36 -5.14 0.21 2.92
C LEU A 36 -6.51 0.70 3.40
N GLU A 37 -6.66 1.04 4.68
CA GLU A 37 -7.86 1.67 5.22
C GLU A 37 -8.09 3.05 4.58
N ALA A 38 -7.05 3.88 4.50
CA ALA A 38 -7.12 5.18 3.81
C ALA A 38 -7.47 5.02 2.31
N LEU A 39 -6.95 3.98 1.66
CA LEU A 39 -7.27 3.68 0.27
C LEU A 39 -8.73 3.23 0.07
N VAL A 40 -9.32 2.53 1.04
CA VAL A 40 -10.73 2.16 1.01
C VAL A 40 -11.61 3.39 1.17
N GLU A 41 -11.18 4.34 2.00
CA GLU A 41 -11.88 5.61 2.20
C GLU A 41 -11.87 6.51 0.95
N ASP A 42 -10.71 6.61 0.27
CA ASP A 42 -10.59 7.34 -0.98
C ASP A 42 -9.79 6.54 -2.05
N PRO A 43 -10.48 5.78 -2.91
CA PRO A 43 -9.84 5.02 -3.98
C PRO A 43 -9.25 5.88 -5.11
N SER A 44 -9.68 7.16 -5.22
CA SER A 44 -9.28 8.04 -6.33
C SER A 44 -7.80 8.40 -6.31
N VAL A 45 -7.13 8.20 -5.16
CA VAL A 45 -5.66 8.32 -5.00
C VAL A 45 -4.86 7.40 -5.93
N LEU A 46 -5.49 6.35 -6.48
CA LEU A 46 -4.87 5.47 -7.48
C LEU A 46 -5.01 5.97 -8.92
N ASP A 47 -5.86 6.96 -9.18
CA ASP A 47 -6.19 7.44 -10.53
C ASP A 47 -5.25 8.55 -11.03
N ASP A 48 -4.18 8.87 -10.30
CA ASP A 48 -3.21 9.95 -10.58
C ASP A 48 -2.28 9.69 -11.81
N GLY A 49 -2.68 8.81 -12.73
CA GLY A 49 -1.92 8.45 -13.94
C GLY A 49 -0.65 7.64 -13.70
N ALA A 50 -0.30 7.36 -12.44
CA ALA A 50 0.82 6.51 -12.04
C ALA A 50 0.41 5.02 -12.02
N SER A 51 1.39 4.12 -12.13
CA SER A 51 1.12 2.69 -11.91
C SER A 51 0.64 2.45 -10.48
N THR A 52 -0.24 1.46 -10.26
CA THR A 52 -0.76 1.06 -8.93
C THR A 52 0.33 0.93 -7.87
N ARG A 53 1.49 0.37 -8.26
CA ARG A 53 2.65 0.25 -7.38
C ARG A 53 3.16 1.61 -6.91
N ILE A 54 3.32 2.58 -7.81
CA ILE A 54 3.84 3.91 -7.45
C ILE A 54 2.85 4.63 -6.55
N ALA A 55 1.56 4.60 -6.91
CA ALA A 55 0.51 5.23 -6.09
C ALA A 55 0.47 4.65 -4.67
N LEU A 56 0.56 3.33 -4.51
CA LEU A 56 0.63 2.66 -3.20
C LEU A 56 1.80 3.13 -2.34
N TYR A 57 2.99 3.23 -2.92
CA TYR A 57 4.17 3.65 -2.16
C TYR A 57 4.11 5.14 -1.81
N ARG A 58 3.52 5.98 -2.67
CA ARG A 58 3.25 7.40 -2.37
C ARG A 58 2.24 7.57 -1.24
N LEU A 59 1.18 6.75 -1.22
CA LEU A 59 0.19 6.80 -0.15
C LEU A 59 0.77 6.36 1.20
N PHE A 60 1.76 5.46 1.17
CA PHE A 60 2.39 4.90 2.37
C PHE A 60 3.38 5.84 3.07
N THR A 61 4.07 6.71 2.33
CA THR A 61 5.11 7.65 2.85
C THR A 61 4.65 9.10 2.81
#